data_AF-A0A8T3NSW7-F1
#
_entry.id   AF-A0A8T3NSW7-F1
#
_cell.length_a   1.000
_cell.length_b   1.000
_cell.length_c   1.000
_cell.angle_alpha   90.00
_cell.angle_beta   90.00
_cell.angle_gamma   90.00
#
_symmetry.space_group_name_H-M   'P 1'
#
loop_
_entity.id
_entity.type
_entity.pdbx_description
1 polymer ?
#
loop_
_entity_poly.entity_id
_entity_poly.type
_entity_poly.pdbx_seq_one_letter_code
_entity_poly.pdbx_strand_id
1 'polypeptide(L)'
;MIAGALVTAYIGPAFASRISIERLEFVILVLLLSIGAALIIESFLPVATAALVPASLWPVTAFALGLAIGLVSSLLGVAGGELIIPSFVFAFGAPITIAGSASLVVSLPTVAVGVVRYVRRGGYGDRAALRET
;
A
#
# COMPACT_ATOMS: atom_id res chain seq x y z
N MET A 1 1.01 -4.77 -10.58
CA MET A 1 0.93 -3.95 -9.35
C MET A 1 1.65 -2.63 -9.46
N ILE A 2 2.97 -2.59 -9.68
CA ILE A 2 3.78 -1.35 -9.68
C ILE A 2 3.18 -0.24 -10.57
N ALA A 3 2.82 -0.56 -11.81
CA ALA A 3 2.22 0.41 -12.74
C ALA A 3 0.90 1.00 -12.22
N GLY A 4 0.00 0.17 -11.67
CA GLY A 4 -1.26 0.63 -11.07
C GLY A 4 -1.00 1.53 -9.86
N ALA A 5 -0.13 1.09 -8.95
CA ALA A 5 0.21 1.85 -7.75
C ALA A 5 0.78 3.24 -8.09
N LEU A 6 1.68 3.32 -9.07
CA LEU A 6 2.27 4.59 -9.55
C LEU A 6 1.22 5.55 -10.13
N VAL A 7 0.28 5.05 -10.95
CA VAL A 7 -0.78 5.87 -11.55
C VAL A 7 -1.63 6.55 -10.45
N THR A 8 -2.08 5.78 -9.47
CA THR A 8 -2.90 6.31 -8.37
C THR A 8 -2.10 7.11 -7.34
N ALA A 9 -0.82 6.79 -7.11
CA ALA A 9 0.04 7.60 -6.25
C ALA A 9 0.26 9.03 -6.81
N TYR A 10 0.18 9.18 -8.14
CA TYR A 10 0.27 10.48 -8.78
C TYR A 10 -1.01 11.33 -8.62
N ILE A 11 -2.18 10.70 -8.67
CA ILE A 11 -3.51 11.37 -8.70
C ILE A 11 -4.14 11.48 -7.30
N GLY A 12 -4.03 10.43 -6.48
CA GLY A 12 -4.70 10.28 -5.18
C GLY A 12 -4.45 11.40 -4.16
N PRO A 13 -3.25 12.01 -4.09
CA PRO A 13 -3.01 13.10 -3.15
C PRO A 13 -3.77 14.40 -3.44
N ALA A 14 -4.40 14.55 -4.61
CA ALA A 14 -5.32 15.65 -4.87
C ALA A 14 -6.65 15.49 -4.10
N PHE A 15 -7.00 14.24 -3.74
CA PHE A 15 -8.18 13.91 -2.93
C PHE A 15 -7.91 13.88 -1.42
N ALA A 16 -6.65 13.65 -1.01
CA ALA A 16 -6.27 13.52 0.40
C ALA A 16 -6.51 14.79 1.24
N SER A 17 -6.59 15.97 0.63
CA SER A 17 -6.78 17.25 1.34
C SER A 17 -8.17 17.44 1.96
N ARG A 18 -9.09 16.49 1.80
CA ARG A 18 -10.47 16.57 2.33
C ARG A 18 -10.79 15.57 3.45
N ILE A 19 -9.84 14.75 3.89
CA ILE A 19 -10.06 13.72 4.94
C ILE A 19 -9.56 14.24 6.29
N SER A 20 -10.38 14.15 7.33
CA SER A 20 -9.98 14.53 8.69
C SER A 20 -9.00 13.52 9.29
N ILE A 21 -8.03 14.00 10.06
CA ILE A 21 -6.97 13.18 10.68
C ILE A 21 -7.55 12.07 11.56
N GLU A 22 -8.64 12.32 12.29
CA GLU A 22 -9.25 11.29 13.16
C GLU A 22 -9.79 10.10 12.36
N ARG A 23 -10.29 10.33 11.13
CA ARG A 23 -10.77 9.25 10.26
C ARG A 23 -9.62 8.43 9.69
N LEU A 24 -8.46 9.06 9.46
CA LEU A 24 -7.30 8.36 8.91
C LEU A 24 -6.75 7.35 9.92
N GLU A 25 -6.64 7.76 11.19
CA GLU A 25 -6.19 6.89 12.28
C GLU A 25 -7.10 5.67 12.45
N PHE A 26 -8.43 5.88 12.46
CA PHE A 26 -9.39 4.79 12.54
C PHE A 26 -9.33 3.85 11.33
N VAL A 27 -9.17 4.39 10.11
CA VAL A 27 -9.02 3.59 8.89
C VAL A 27 -7.74 2.76 8.94
N ILE A 28 -6.62 3.34 9.37
CA ILE A 28 -5.34 2.63 9.53
C ILE A 28 -5.49 1.50 10.56
N LEU A 29 -6.09 1.79 11.71
CA LEU A 29 -6.29 0.82 12.78
C LEU A 29 -7.14 -0.36 12.31
N VAL A 30 -8.28 -0.10 11.69
CA VAL A 30 -9.17 -1.15 11.16
C VAL A 30 -8.46 -1.93 10.06
N LEU A 31 -7.72 -1.26 9.18
CA LEU A 31 -6.98 -1.89 8.10
C LEU A 31 -5.92 -2.86 8.65
N LEU A 32 -5.05 -2.38 9.54
CA LEU A 32 -4.00 -3.17 10.17
C LEU A 32 -4.56 -4.36 10.94
N LEU A 33 -5.61 -4.14 11.73
CA LEU A 33 -6.26 -5.20 12.50
C LEU A 33 -6.87 -6.25 11.58
N SER A 34 -7.51 -5.82 10.49
CA SER A 34 -8.11 -6.72 9.49
C SER A 34 -7.05 -7.53 8.75
N ILE A 35 -5.96 -6.90 8.30
CA ILE A 35 -4.84 -7.56 7.63
C ILE A 35 -4.16 -8.55 8.58
N GLY A 36 -3.88 -8.13 9.82
CA GLY A 36 -3.27 -8.98 10.84
C GLY A 36 -4.13 -10.20 11.14
N ALA A 37 -5.44 -10.02 11.33
CA ALA A 37 -6.37 -11.13 11.52
C ALA A 37 -6.40 -12.06 10.31
N ALA A 38 -6.44 -11.52 9.09
CA ALA A 38 -6.43 -12.32 7.86
C ALA A 38 -5.16 -13.17 7.71
N LEU A 39 -3.98 -12.60 8.01
CA LEU A 39 -2.70 -13.33 7.97
C LEU A 39 -2.61 -14.40 9.07
N ILE A 40 -3.14 -14.12 10.27
CA ILE A 40 -3.20 -15.11 11.35
C ILE A 40 -4.09 -16.29 10.93
N ILE A 41 -5.28 -16.01 10.38
CA ILE A 41 -6.22 -17.04 9.92
C ILE A 41 -5.58 -17.90 8.82
N GLU A 42 -4.89 -17.30 7.86
CA GLU A 42 -4.15 -18.02 6.80
C GLU A 42 -3.00 -18.86 7.38
N SER A 43 -2.31 -18.38 8.41
CA SER A 43 -1.27 -19.17 9.08
C SER A 43 -1.81 -20.43 9.79
N PHE A 44 -3.07 -20.44 10.23
CA PHE A 44 -3.69 -21.59 10.92
C PHE A 44 -4.47 -22.52 9.97
N LEU A 45 -5.04 -21.96 8.90
CA LEU A 45 -5.69 -22.69 7.83
C LEU A 45 -4.77 -22.61 6.61
N PRO A 46 -3.86 -23.59 6.40
CA PRO A 46 -3.13 -23.69 5.14
C PRO A 46 -4.14 -24.04 4.05
N VAL A 47 -4.91 -23.03 3.62
CA VAL A 47 -5.71 -23.05 2.42
C VAL A 47 -4.71 -23.36 1.35
N ALA A 48 -4.83 -24.54 0.75
CA ALA A 48 -4.00 -24.93 -0.39
C ALA A 48 -3.97 -23.72 -1.34
N THR A 49 -2.76 -23.37 -1.78
CA THR A 49 -2.36 -22.21 -2.59
C THR A 49 -3.03 -22.15 -3.98
N ALA A 50 -4.27 -22.61 -4.10
CA ALA A 50 -5.16 -22.36 -5.20
C ALA A 50 -5.42 -20.86 -5.24
N ALA A 51 -4.66 -20.17 -6.08
CA ALA A 51 -4.90 -18.78 -6.41
C ALA A 51 -6.40 -18.57 -6.64
N LEU A 52 -7.00 -17.63 -5.91
CA LEU A 52 -8.41 -17.25 -6.10
C LEU A 52 -8.70 -16.78 -7.53
N VAL A 53 -7.64 -16.42 -8.27
CA VAL A 53 -7.72 -15.86 -9.60
C VAL A 53 -6.98 -16.76 -10.60
N PRO A 54 -7.61 -17.12 -11.74
CA PRO A 54 -6.94 -17.88 -12.80
C PRO A 54 -5.78 -17.09 -13.41
N ALA A 55 -4.73 -17.80 -13.84
CA ALA A 55 -3.48 -17.21 -14.32
C ALA A 55 -3.63 -16.21 -15.48
N SER A 56 -4.66 -16.38 -16.32
CA SER A 56 -4.98 -15.47 -17.42
C SER A 56 -5.37 -14.05 -16.96
N LEU A 57 -5.90 -13.92 -15.73
CA LEU A 57 -6.36 -12.65 -15.17
C LEU A 57 -5.31 -11.98 -14.26
N TRP A 58 -4.19 -12.64 -13.98
CA TRP A 58 -3.15 -12.10 -13.10
C TRP A 58 -2.68 -10.68 -13.46
N PRO A 59 -2.43 -10.32 -14.73
CA PRO A 59 -1.98 -8.96 -15.07
C PRO A 59 -3.01 -7.90 -14.72
N VAL A 60 -4.29 -8.18 -14.99
CA VAL A 60 -5.42 -7.27 -14.75
C VAL A 60 -5.67 -7.13 -13.25
N THR A 61 -5.72 -8.24 -12.53
CA THR A 61 -5.89 -8.25 -11.07
C THR A 61 -4.72 -7.55 -10.38
N ALA A 62 -3.48 -7.81 -10.82
CA ALA A 62 -2.30 -7.14 -10.29
C ALA A 62 -2.35 -5.63 -10.57
N PHE A 63 -2.89 -5.20 -11.70
CA PHE A 63 -3.05 -3.78 -12.00
C PHE A 63 -4.13 -3.16 -11.10
N ALA A 64 -5.29 -3.79 -10.96
CA ALA A 64 -6.40 -3.33 -10.12
C ALA A 64 -6.02 -3.26 -8.64
N LEU A 65 -5.37 -4.29 -8.09
CA LEU A 65 -4.83 -4.28 -6.73
C LEU A 65 -3.78 -3.19 -6.56
N GLY A 66 -2.94 -2.98 -7.58
CA GLY A 66 -1.99 -1.87 -7.60
C GLY A 66 -2.69 -0.51 -7.47
N LEU A 67 -3.77 -0.29 -8.21
CA LEU A 67 -4.57 0.95 -8.13
C LEU A 67 -5.18 1.13 -6.73
N ALA A 68 -5.81 0.08 -6.19
CA ALA A 68 -6.41 0.13 -4.86
C ALA A 68 -5.38 0.45 -3.78
N ILE A 69 -4.24 -0.24 -3.80
CA ILE A 69 -3.15 -0.05 -2.83
C ILE A 69 -2.53 1.33 -2.98
N GLY A 70 -2.31 1.78 -4.22
CA GLY A 70 -1.77 3.12 -4.49
C GLY A 70 -2.69 4.24 -4.00
N LEU A 71 -4.00 4.08 -4.15
CA LEU A 71 -4.98 5.02 -3.59
C LEU A 71 -4.90 5.06 -2.07
N VAL A 72 -5.04 3.90 -1.41
CA VAL A 72 -5.02 3.82 0.06
C VAL A 72 -3.69 4.36 0.60
N SER A 73 -2.57 3.94 0.05
CA SER A 73 -1.23 4.42 0.43
C SER A 73 -1.08 5.95 0.24
N SER A 74 -1.62 6.52 -0.84
CA SER A 74 -1.56 7.96 -1.09
C SER A 74 -2.42 8.79 -0.12
N LEU A 75 -3.51 8.20 0.39
CA LEU A 75 -4.41 8.83 1.35
C LEU A 75 -3.84 8.74 2.77
N LEU A 76 -3.26 7.58 3.12
CA LEU A 76 -2.67 7.32 4.44
C LEU A 76 -1.29 7.97 4.61
N GLY A 77 -0.58 8.28 3.51
CA GLY A 77 0.79 8.79 3.59
C GLY A 77 1.82 7.74 4.03
N VAL A 78 1.39 6.49 4.26
CA VAL A 78 2.24 5.36 4.65
C VAL A 78 2.54 4.51 3.42
N ALA A 79 3.77 4.02 3.31
CA ALA A 79 4.17 3.05 2.29
C ALA A 79 3.26 1.82 2.38
N GLY A 80 2.38 1.60 1.39
CA GLY A 80 1.30 0.60 1.42
C GLY A 80 1.73 -0.87 1.41
N GLY A 81 2.93 -1.20 1.90
CA GLY A 81 3.50 -2.55 1.96
C GLY A 81 2.65 -3.53 2.75
N GLU A 82 1.92 -3.05 3.77
CA GLU A 82 0.98 -3.83 4.58
C GLU A 82 -0.12 -4.47 3.73
N LEU A 83 -0.56 -3.80 2.65
CA LEU A 83 -1.59 -4.32 1.74
C LEU A 83 -1.00 -5.22 0.64
N ILE A 84 0.30 -5.12 0.36
CA ILE A 84 0.93 -5.86 -0.74
C ILE A 84 1.07 -7.34 -0.39
N ILE A 85 1.45 -7.66 0.86
CA ILE A 85 1.62 -9.03 1.34
C ILE A 85 0.30 -9.84 1.26
N PRO A 86 -0.81 -9.42 1.90
CA PRO A 86 -2.08 -10.15 1.83
C PRO A 86 -2.61 -10.22 0.39
N SER A 87 -2.38 -9.18 -0.42
CA SER A 87 -2.76 -9.23 -1.84
C SER A 87 -2.03 -10.34 -2.59
N PHE A 88 -0.73 -10.54 -2.34
CA PHE A 88 0.02 -11.64 -2.94
C PHE A 88 -0.41 -13.02 -2.43
N VAL A 89 -0.64 -13.14 -1.13
CA VAL A 89 -1.07 -14.40 -0.50
C VAL A 89 -2.46 -14.81 -1.00
N PHE A 90 -3.45 -13.92 -0.89
CA PHE A 90 -4.84 -14.25 -1.22
C PHE A 90 -5.11 -14.24 -2.74
N ALA A 91 -4.67 -13.22 -3.48
CA ALA A 91 -5.04 -13.11 -4.90
C ALA A 91 -4.23 -14.04 -5.81
N PHE A 92 -2.96 -14.29 -5.46
CA PHE A 92 -2.03 -15.07 -6.30
C PHE A 92 -1.63 -16.40 -5.67
N GLY A 93 -2.08 -16.72 -4.45
CA GLY A 93 -1.71 -17.98 -3.78
C GLY A 93 -0.21 -18.08 -3.49
N ALA A 94 0.48 -16.94 -3.39
CA ALA A 94 1.93 -16.94 -3.20
C ALA A 94 2.27 -17.34 -1.76
N PRO A 95 3.31 -18.17 -1.53
CA PRO A 95 3.79 -18.46 -0.18
C PRO A 95 4.17 -17.17 0.54
N ILE A 96 3.87 -17.06 1.83
CA ILE A 96 4.10 -15.84 2.61
C ILE A 96 5.56 -15.35 2.55
N THR A 97 6.52 -16.26 2.45
CA THR A 97 7.96 -15.95 2.29
C THR A 97 8.27 -15.28 0.94
N ILE A 98 7.59 -15.70 -0.14
CA ILE A 98 7.74 -15.08 -1.46
C ILE A 98 6.94 -13.78 -1.53
N ALA A 99 5.73 -13.75 -0.96
CA ALA A 99 4.92 -12.54 -0.86
C ALA A 99 5.66 -11.42 -0.08
N GLY A 100 6.35 -11.78 1.01
CA GLY A 100 7.14 -10.86 1.81
C GLY A 100 8.33 -10.27 1.06
N SER A 101 9.09 -11.06 0.31
CA SER A 101 10.20 -10.55 -0.49
C SER A 101 9.73 -9.74 -1.71
N ALA A 102 8.65 -10.17 -2.37
CA ALA A 102 8.02 -9.42 -3.46
C ALA A 102 7.48 -8.06 -3.01
N SER A 103 6.95 -7.95 -1.79
CA SER A 103 6.43 -6.69 -1.27
C SER A 103 7.50 -5.62 -1.13
N LEU A 104 8.73 -5.99 -0.77
CA LEU A 104 9.87 -5.08 -0.69
C LEU A 104 10.23 -4.52 -2.07
N VAL A 105 10.27 -5.37 -3.09
CA VAL A 105 10.56 -4.97 -4.48
C VAL A 105 9.51 -3.99 -5.00
N VAL A 106 8.24 -4.20 -4.67
CA VAL A 106 7.14 -3.31 -5.09
C VAL A 106 7.12 -2.01 -4.27
N SER A 107 7.51 -2.05 -3.00
CA SER A 107 7.49 -0.88 -2.11
C SER A 107 8.61 0.12 -2.42
N LEU A 108 9.80 -0.36 -2.79
CA LEU A 108 10.95 0.49 -3.13
C LEU A 108 10.64 1.62 -4.13
N PRO A 109 10.12 1.35 -5.34
CA PRO A 109 9.80 2.41 -6.29
C PRO A 109 8.69 3.32 -5.80
N THR A 110 7.73 2.77 -5.04
CA THR A 110 6.58 3.52 -4.50
C THR A 110 7.04 4.56 -3.47
N VAL A 111 7.92 4.15 -2.54
CA VAL A 111 8.52 5.03 -1.54
C VAL A 111 9.43 6.07 -2.21
N ALA A 112 10.23 5.66 -3.20
CA ALA A 112 11.09 6.59 -3.94
C ALA A 112 10.27 7.72 -4.59
N VAL A 113 9.14 7.40 -5.21
CA VAL A 113 8.23 8.41 -5.78
C VAL A 113 7.61 9.30 -4.69
N GLY A 114 7.21 8.72 -3.55
CA GLY A 114 6.73 9.46 -2.39
C GLY A 114 7.75 10.48 -1.87
N VAL A 115 9.01 10.06 -1.72
CA VAL A 115 10.12 10.91 -1.28
C VAL A 115 10.42 12.01 -2.29
N VAL A 116 10.54 11.68 -3.58
CA VAL A 116 10.77 12.68 -4.65
C VAL A 116 9.68 13.75 -4.63
N ARG A 117 8.43 13.35 -4.40
CA ARG A 117 7.29 14.25 -4.33
C ARG A 117 7.27 15.11 -3.07
N TYR A 118 7.62 14.54 -1.92
CA TYR A 118 7.79 15.28 -0.66
C TYR A 118 8.85 16.38 -0.81
N VAL A 119 9.99 16.04 -1.40
CA VAL A 119 11.08 16.98 -1.69
C VAL A 119 10.61 18.08 -2.66
N ARG A 120 9.92 17.72 -3.75
CA ARG A 120 9.40 18.68 -4.74
C ARG A 120 8.31 19.61 -4.20
N ARG A 121 7.54 19.20 -3.19
CA ARG A 121 6.50 20.03 -2.55
C ARG A 121 7.04 21.01 -1.50
N GLY A 122 8.35 21.13 -1.37
CA GLY A 122 8.96 22.15 -0.51
C GLY A 122 9.20 21.70 0.93
N GLY A 123 9.44 20.41 1.18
CA GLY A 123 9.84 19.87 2.50
C GLY A 123 11.13 20.46 3.10
N TYR A 124 11.79 21.39 2.41
CA TYR A 124 12.93 22.19 2.89
C TYR A 124 12.53 23.62 3.32
N GLY A 125 11.25 23.97 3.28
CA GLY A 125 10.74 25.31 3.58
C GLY A 125 10.42 25.58 5.05
N ASP A 126 10.49 24.58 5.94
CA ASP A 126 10.12 24.74 7.35
C ASP A 126 11.29 25.22 8.23
N ARG A 127 12.03 26.22 7.74
CA ARG A 127 12.97 27.01 8.57
C ARG A 127 12.26 28.06 9.42
N ALA A 128 10.93 28.17 9.30
CA ALA A 128 10.11 29.06 10.11
C ALA A 128 9.88 28.49 11.52
N ALA A 129 9.74 27.17 11.67
CA ALA A 129 9.52 26.52 12.97
C ALA A 129 10.72 26.59 13.94
N LEU A 130 11.92 26.86 13.45
CA LEU A 130 13.13 26.97 14.28
C LEU A 130 13.43 28.41 14.74
N ARG A 131 12.55 29.38 14.45
CA ARG A 131 12.73 30.79 14.83
C ARG A 131 11.90 31.24 16.04
N GLU A 132 11.09 30.36 16.64
CA GLU A 132 10.25 30.67 17.82
C GLU A 132 10.61 29.87 19.08
N THR A 133 11.83 29.34 19.17
CA THR A 133 12.44 28.86 20.43
C THR A 133 13.72 29.63 20.70
#